data_AF-A0A512BQ40-F1
#
_entry.id   AF-A0A512BQ40-F1
#
_cell.length_a   1.000
_cell.length_b   1.000
_cell.length_c   1.000
_cell.angle_alpha   90.00
_cell.angle_beta   90.00
_cell.angle_gamma   90.00
#
_symmetry.space_group_name_H-M   'P 1'
#
loop_
_entity.id
_entity.type
_entity.pdbx_description
1 polymer ?
#
loop_
_entity_poly.entity_id
_entity_poly.type
_entity_poly.pdbx_seq_one_letter_code
_entity_poly.pdbx_strand_id
1 'polypeptide(L)'
;MLRFLAPIKELATDPALLSDFTDKRSGDLYSYPVVFVDDLEKIEPQQIPTLNSLVTGDGLTRRTMRTSQVSHRKQQATLIGTANKEIADLIADETGNRRFVTMRLRNGEVRKGGDPTVWDVINATDYDLLWRSVDAFAPDPIEPFLEQLFALQESTRKLSDLEAWLLELDLTSEAVKAITTPKGVKADKLRGLFNAQTGSSMTMSRFGTDMLSYFTKSNMPFKSRITDPVGTLYVVR
;
A
#
# COMPACT_ATOMS: atom_id res chain seq x y z
N MET A 1 -23.43 -0.81 -17.08
CA MET A 1 -22.81 -2.15 -17.13
C MET A 1 -21.31 -1.97 -17.29
N LEU A 2 -20.50 -2.62 -16.44
CA LEU A 2 -19.03 -2.53 -16.46
C LEU A 2 -18.50 -3.19 -17.74
N ARG A 3 -18.07 -2.40 -18.73
CA ARG A 3 -17.57 -2.93 -20.02
C ARG A 3 -16.31 -3.78 -19.84
N PHE A 4 -15.42 -3.36 -18.96
CA PHE A 4 -14.16 -4.05 -18.69
C PHE A 4 -14.34 -5.47 -18.18
N LEU A 5 -15.31 -5.71 -17.29
CA LEU A 5 -15.58 -7.05 -16.73
C LEU A 5 -16.63 -7.84 -17.52
N ALA A 6 -17.20 -7.26 -18.59
CA ALA A 6 -18.29 -7.90 -19.33
C ALA A 6 -17.91 -9.30 -19.87
N PRO A 7 -16.72 -9.55 -20.43
CA PRO A 7 -16.33 -10.88 -20.95
C PRO A 7 -16.25 -11.98 -19.89
N ILE A 8 -16.00 -11.60 -18.63
CA ILE A 8 -15.80 -12.54 -17.51
C ILE A 8 -16.84 -12.33 -16.41
N LYS A 9 -18.01 -11.79 -16.76
CA LYS A 9 -19.05 -11.38 -15.80
C LYS A 9 -19.45 -12.50 -14.84
N GLU A 10 -19.48 -13.76 -15.31
CA GLU A 10 -19.84 -14.92 -14.49
C GLU A 10 -18.77 -15.31 -13.46
N LEU A 11 -17.53 -14.86 -13.67
CA LEU A 11 -16.38 -15.08 -12.79
C LEU A 11 -16.10 -13.86 -11.89
N ALA A 12 -16.85 -12.77 -12.08
CA ALA A 12 -16.74 -11.55 -11.30
C ALA A 12 -17.90 -11.43 -10.31
N THR A 13 -17.64 -10.87 -9.14
CA THR A 13 -18.71 -10.47 -8.23
C THR A 13 -19.46 -9.25 -8.76
N ASP A 14 -20.71 -9.10 -8.33
CA ASP A 14 -21.31 -7.77 -8.24
C ASP A 14 -20.47 -6.86 -7.31
N PRO A 15 -20.66 -5.52 -7.32
CA PRO A 15 -19.92 -4.62 -6.45
C PRO A 15 -20.01 -5.07 -4.98
N ALA A 16 -18.88 -5.51 -4.43
CA ALA A 16 -18.76 -6.03 -3.08
C ALA A 16 -18.27 -4.94 -2.12
N LEU A 17 -18.77 -4.96 -0.88
CA LEU A 17 -18.27 -4.08 0.16
C LEU A 17 -17.15 -4.77 0.94
N LEU A 18 -16.20 -3.99 1.47
CA LEU A 18 -15.14 -4.57 2.31
C LEU A 18 -15.67 -5.24 3.58
N SER A 19 -16.80 -4.75 4.11
CA SER A 19 -17.50 -5.38 5.23
C SER A 19 -17.87 -6.83 4.94
N ASP A 20 -18.17 -7.17 3.69
CA ASP A 20 -18.63 -8.50 3.32
C ASP A 20 -17.50 -9.52 3.50
N PHE A 21 -16.25 -9.14 3.27
CA PHE A 21 -15.10 -10.02 3.53
C PHE A 21 -14.89 -10.30 5.02
N THR A 22 -15.29 -9.39 5.91
CA THR A 22 -15.27 -9.63 7.36
C THR A 22 -16.46 -10.45 7.84
N ASP A 23 -17.59 -10.41 7.12
CA ASP A 23 -18.77 -11.18 7.48
C ASP A 23 -18.53 -12.68 7.23
N LYS A 24 -18.78 -13.48 8.27
CA LYS A 24 -18.70 -14.95 8.24
C LYS A 24 -19.66 -15.56 7.22
N ARG A 25 -20.73 -14.86 6.86
CA ARG A 25 -21.79 -15.31 5.94
C ARG A 25 -21.42 -15.13 4.46
N SER A 26 -20.55 -14.19 4.11
CA SER A 26 -20.20 -13.89 2.72
C SER A 26 -18.94 -14.64 2.24
N GLY A 27 -18.75 -15.87 2.72
CA GLY A 27 -17.57 -16.69 2.40
C GLY A 27 -17.43 -17.05 0.92
N ASP A 28 -18.52 -16.96 0.15
CA ASP A 28 -18.51 -17.26 -1.28
C ASP A 28 -17.86 -16.15 -2.13
N LEU A 29 -17.62 -14.96 -1.58
CA LEU A 29 -16.84 -13.93 -2.28
C LEU A 29 -15.42 -14.43 -2.63
N TYR A 30 -14.85 -15.28 -1.79
CA TYR A 30 -13.50 -15.84 -2.00
C TYR A 30 -13.44 -16.90 -3.11
N SER A 31 -14.58 -17.40 -3.61
CA SER A 31 -14.62 -18.33 -4.73
C SER A 31 -14.67 -17.66 -6.10
N TYR A 32 -14.87 -16.34 -6.17
CA TYR A 32 -14.82 -15.62 -7.43
C TYR A 32 -13.37 -15.29 -7.80
N PRO A 33 -12.92 -15.59 -9.03
CA PRO A 33 -11.62 -15.17 -9.52
C PRO A 33 -11.45 -13.65 -9.56
N VAL A 34 -12.53 -12.89 -9.78
CA VAL A 34 -12.51 -11.43 -9.75
C VAL A 34 -13.49 -10.91 -8.72
N VAL A 35 -13.00 -10.05 -7.82
CA VAL A 35 -13.86 -9.34 -6.88
C VAL A 35 -13.82 -7.85 -7.18
N PHE A 36 -14.97 -7.30 -7.52
CA PHE A 36 -15.11 -5.89 -7.84
C PHE A 36 -15.50 -5.10 -6.58
N VAL A 37 -14.70 -4.10 -6.22
CA VAL A 37 -14.94 -3.23 -5.06
C VAL A 37 -15.12 -1.79 -5.54
N ASP A 38 -16.35 -1.30 -5.54
CA ASP A 38 -16.63 0.06 -5.99
C ASP A 38 -16.36 1.08 -4.86
N ASP A 39 -15.81 2.23 -5.24
CA ASP A 39 -15.60 3.39 -4.37
C ASP A 39 -14.79 3.08 -3.09
N LEU A 40 -13.53 2.67 -3.29
CA LEU A 40 -12.57 2.37 -2.21
C LEU A 40 -12.36 3.54 -1.24
N GLU A 41 -12.77 4.77 -1.57
CA GLU A 41 -12.67 5.91 -0.67
C GLU A 41 -13.58 5.82 0.54
N LYS A 42 -14.65 5.01 0.46
CA LYS A 42 -15.60 4.79 1.56
C LYS A 42 -15.10 3.78 2.59
N ILE A 43 -13.90 3.25 2.41
CA ILE A 43 -13.31 2.26 3.33
C ILE A 43 -12.99 2.93 4.66
N GLU A 44 -13.46 2.32 5.74
CA GLU A 44 -13.09 2.76 7.08
C GLU A 44 -11.64 2.36 7.40
N PRO A 45 -10.85 3.21 8.10
CA PRO A 45 -9.45 2.89 8.41
C PRO A 45 -9.26 1.54 9.12
N GLN A 46 -10.25 1.08 9.91
CA GLN A 46 -10.17 -0.23 10.57
C GLN A 46 -10.26 -1.43 9.61
N GLN A 47 -10.72 -1.23 8.37
CA GLN A 47 -10.85 -2.29 7.36
C GLN A 47 -9.59 -2.46 6.50
N ILE A 48 -8.67 -1.48 6.51
CA ILE A 48 -7.41 -1.53 5.75
C ILE A 48 -6.57 -2.78 6.08
N PRO A 49 -6.39 -3.19 7.36
CA PRO A 49 -5.67 -4.43 7.67
C PRO A 49 -6.32 -5.69 7.08
N THR A 50 -7.66 -5.72 7.03
CA THR A 50 -8.40 -6.81 6.38
C THR A 50 -8.15 -6.83 4.89
N LEU A 51 -8.24 -5.67 4.22
CA LEU A 51 -7.95 -5.54 2.80
C LEU A 51 -6.52 -6.00 2.48
N ASN A 52 -5.54 -5.53 3.25
CA ASN A 52 -4.14 -5.95 3.08
C ASN A 52 -3.95 -7.45 3.27
N SER A 53 -4.55 -8.02 4.32
CA SER A 53 -4.50 -9.45 4.59
C SER A 53 -5.14 -10.25 3.46
N LEU A 54 -6.23 -9.72 2.89
CA LEU A 54 -6.90 -10.34 1.77
C LEU A 54 -5.99 -10.33 0.56
N VAL A 55 -5.49 -9.18 0.10
CA VAL A 55 -4.63 -9.12 -1.11
C VAL A 55 -3.38 -10.01 -1.00
N THR A 56 -2.86 -10.30 0.21
CA THR A 56 -1.71 -11.19 0.41
C THR A 56 -2.02 -12.61 0.87
N GLY A 57 -3.29 -12.93 1.16
CA GLY A 57 -3.64 -14.19 1.81
C GLY A 57 -3.63 -15.38 0.86
N ASP A 58 -3.01 -16.50 1.26
CA ASP A 58 -3.04 -17.76 0.49
C ASP A 58 -4.42 -18.45 0.53
N GLY A 59 -5.24 -18.12 1.53
CA GLY A 59 -6.54 -18.72 1.73
C GLY A 59 -7.20 -18.31 3.03
N LEU A 60 -8.47 -18.67 3.16
CA LEU A 60 -9.30 -18.39 4.30
C LEU A 60 -9.74 -19.69 4.96
N THR A 61 -9.43 -19.82 6.25
CA THR A 61 -9.92 -20.92 7.08
C THR A 61 -11.15 -20.45 7.84
N ARG A 62 -12.32 -21.08 7.61
CA ARG A 62 -13.56 -20.76 8.34
C ARG A 62 -14.27 -22.00 8.86
N ARG A 63 -14.83 -21.86 10.07
CA ARG A 63 -15.72 -22.86 10.66
C ARG A 63 -17.08 -22.80 9.95
N THR A 64 -17.52 -23.92 9.42
CA THR A 64 -18.84 -24.05 8.79
C THR A 64 -19.92 -23.89 9.84
N MET A 65 -20.81 -22.92 9.65
CA MET A 65 -21.90 -22.62 10.60
C MET A 65 -22.71 -23.88 10.92
N ARG A 66 -23.03 -24.07 12.21
CA ARG A 66 -23.75 -25.23 12.75
C ARG A 66 -23.02 -26.58 12.66
N THR A 67 -21.73 -26.60 12.36
CA THR A 67 -20.92 -27.83 12.39
C THR A 67 -19.59 -27.62 13.11
N SER A 68 -18.91 -28.72 13.46
CA SER A 68 -17.52 -28.71 13.91
C SER A 68 -16.51 -28.78 12.76
N GLN A 69 -16.99 -28.77 11.51
CA GLN A 69 -16.12 -28.79 10.33
C GLN A 69 -15.50 -27.42 10.06
N VAL A 70 -14.22 -27.47 9.72
CA VAL A 70 -13.45 -26.32 9.26
C VAL A 70 -13.26 -26.48 7.75
N SER A 71 -13.69 -25.49 6.99
CA SER A 71 -13.43 -25.41 5.55
C SER A 71 -12.26 -24.49 5.31
N HIS A 72 -11.30 -24.96 4.51
CA HIS A 72 -10.21 -24.15 3.99
C HIS A 72 -10.55 -23.81 2.54
N ARG A 73 -10.66 -22.52 2.22
CA ARG A 73 -10.81 -22.06 0.84
C ARG A 73 -9.52 -21.38 0.41
N LYS A 74 -8.92 -21.87 -0.68
CA LYS A 74 -7.78 -21.19 -1.30
C LYS A 74 -8.27 -19.86 -1.86
N GLN A 75 -7.51 -18.80 -1.64
CA GLN A 75 -7.86 -17.52 -2.23
C GLN A 75 -7.43 -17.52 -3.69
N GLN A 76 -8.38 -17.26 -4.58
CA GLN A 76 -8.15 -17.14 -6.03
C GLN A 76 -8.60 -15.78 -6.57
N ALA A 77 -9.05 -14.90 -5.67
CA ALA A 77 -9.62 -13.61 -5.99
C ALA A 77 -8.53 -12.58 -6.32
N THR A 78 -8.66 -11.95 -7.48
CA THR A 78 -8.00 -10.69 -7.83
C THR A 78 -8.98 -9.55 -7.60
N LEU A 79 -8.57 -8.57 -6.79
CA LEU A 79 -9.41 -7.42 -6.46
C LEU A 79 -9.22 -6.31 -7.49
N ILE A 80 -10.33 -5.84 -8.03
CA ILE A 80 -10.36 -4.67 -8.92
C ILE A 80 -11.23 -3.63 -8.24
N GLY A 81 -10.66 -2.46 -7.96
CA GLY A 81 -11.39 -1.39 -7.31
C GLY A 81 -11.33 -0.06 -8.05
N THR A 82 -12.34 0.77 -7.79
CA THR A 82 -12.42 2.16 -8.27
C THR A 82 -12.19 3.12 -7.12
N ALA A 83 -11.51 4.23 -7.39
CA ALA A 83 -11.31 5.32 -6.45
C ALA A 83 -11.12 6.63 -7.23
N ASN A 84 -11.58 7.75 -6.68
CA ASN A 84 -11.23 9.09 -7.20
C ASN A 84 -10.01 9.68 -6.47
N LYS A 85 -9.59 9.10 -5.34
CA LYS A 85 -8.33 9.41 -4.65
C LYS A 85 -7.24 8.42 -5.03
N GLU A 86 -5.99 8.84 -4.91
CA GLU A 86 -4.84 7.96 -5.10
C GLU A 86 -4.84 6.87 -4.01
N ILE A 87 -4.41 5.66 -4.36
CA ILE A 87 -4.37 4.56 -3.39
C ILE A 87 -3.47 4.86 -2.20
N ALA A 88 -2.41 5.65 -2.41
CA ALA A 88 -1.52 6.12 -1.34
C ALA A 88 -2.19 7.08 -0.36
N ASP A 89 -3.30 7.72 -0.74
CA ASP A 89 -4.13 8.51 0.17
C ASP A 89 -5.10 7.66 0.98
N LEU A 90 -5.56 6.55 0.39
CA LEU A 90 -6.55 5.67 0.99
C LEU A 90 -5.94 4.61 1.92
N ILE A 91 -4.77 4.10 1.52
CA ILE A 91 -4.05 3.05 2.21
C ILE A 91 -2.66 3.60 2.49
N ALA A 92 -2.46 4.01 3.75
CA ALA A 92 -1.14 4.38 4.22
C ALA A 92 -0.28 3.11 4.33
N ASP A 93 0.51 2.84 3.29
CA ASP A 93 1.52 1.78 3.30
C ASP A 93 2.92 2.40 3.16
N GLU A 94 3.66 2.38 4.27
CA GLU A 94 5.05 2.85 4.35
C GLU A 94 6.01 2.02 3.45
N THR A 95 5.55 0.87 2.91
CA THR A 95 6.29 0.02 1.96
C THR A 95 6.00 0.33 0.48
N GLY A 96 5.30 1.43 0.18
CA GLY A 96 5.09 1.89 -1.20
C GLY A 96 3.93 1.22 -1.93
N ASN A 97 2.91 0.74 -1.20
CA ASN A 97 1.73 0.08 -1.78
C ASN A 97 2.07 -1.07 -2.74
N ARG A 98 3.09 -1.88 -2.42
CA ARG A 98 3.54 -3.03 -3.24
C ARG A 98 2.45 -4.06 -3.62
N ARG A 99 1.29 -3.98 -2.97
CA ARG A 99 0.11 -4.85 -3.16
C ARG A 99 -0.95 -4.24 -4.07
N PHE A 100 -0.76 -2.98 -4.48
CA PHE A 100 -1.73 -2.22 -5.27
C PHE A 100 -1.06 -1.67 -6.52
N VAL A 101 -1.78 -1.73 -7.63
CA VAL A 101 -1.39 -1.12 -8.89
C VAL A 101 -2.52 -0.20 -9.31
N THR A 102 -2.22 1.09 -9.46
CA THR A 102 -3.22 2.11 -9.81
C THR A 102 -3.09 2.47 -11.27
N MET A 103 -4.16 2.26 -12.03
CA MET A 103 -4.29 2.81 -13.38
C MET A 103 -5.06 4.13 -13.29
N ARG A 104 -4.38 5.24 -13.60
CA ARG A 104 -5.01 6.57 -13.59
C ARG A 104 -5.85 6.75 -14.84
N LEU A 105 -7.13 7.01 -14.66
CA LEU A 105 -8.05 7.35 -15.74
C LEU A 105 -8.56 8.78 -15.54
N ARG A 106 -8.24 9.67 -16.48
CA ARG A 106 -8.87 11.00 -16.55
C ARG A 106 -10.03 10.94 -17.53
N ASN A 107 -11.13 11.58 -17.19
CA ASN A 107 -12.31 11.64 -18.07
C ASN A 107 -12.06 12.56 -19.27
N GLY A 108 -13.06 12.74 -20.14
CA GLY A 108 -12.95 13.61 -21.31
C GLY A 108 -12.92 15.12 -21.05
N GLU A 109 -12.88 15.57 -19.79
CA GLU A 109 -12.91 17.00 -19.45
C GLU A 109 -11.51 17.62 -19.60
N VAL A 110 -11.25 18.19 -20.78
CA VAL A 110 -9.96 18.81 -21.14
C VAL A 110 -9.55 19.88 -20.13
N ARG A 111 -10.49 20.65 -19.57
CA ARG A 111 -10.18 21.71 -18.58
C ARG A 111 -9.58 21.17 -17.28
N LYS A 112 -9.80 19.89 -16.98
CA LYS A 112 -9.23 19.18 -15.81
C LYS A 112 -8.02 18.32 -16.20
N GLY A 113 -7.47 18.53 -17.41
CA GLY A 113 -6.39 17.73 -17.97
C GLY A 113 -6.84 16.35 -18.44
N GLY A 114 -8.12 16.20 -18.80
CA GLY A 114 -8.68 15.01 -19.41
C GLY A 114 -8.38 14.89 -20.90
N ASP A 115 -8.57 13.70 -21.46
CA ASP A 115 -8.40 13.44 -22.90
C ASP A 115 -9.80 13.29 -23.54
N PRO A 116 -10.20 14.17 -24.47
CA PRO A 116 -11.53 14.12 -25.08
C PRO A 116 -11.78 12.80 -25.84
N THR A 117 -10.73 12.11 -26.27
CA THR A 117 -10.81 10.83 -27.00
C THR A 117 -10.96 9.61 -26.09
N VAL A 118 -10.85 9.77 -24.76
CA VAL A 118 -10.86 8.65 -23.81
C VAL A 118 -12.10 7.77 -23.95
N TRP A 119 -13.26 8.38 -24.18
CA TRP A 119 -14.52 7.65 -24.34
C TRP A 119 -14.59 6.94 -25.69
N ASP A 120 -14.02 7.52 -26.74
CA ASP A 120 -13.94 6.87 -28.06
C ASP A 120 -13.07 5.62 -27.97
N VAL A 121 -11.92 5.71 -27.30
CA VAL A 121 -11.02 4.57 -27.06
C VAL A 121 -11.72 3.49 -26.23
N ILE A 122 -12.32 3.86 -25.10
CA ILE A 122 -13.09 2.93 -24.25
C ILE A 122 -14.21 2.25 -25.03
N ASN A 123 -14.92 2.99 -25.88
CA ASN A 123 -16.04 2.46 -26.64
C ASN A 123 -15.60 1.56 -27.80
N ALA A 124 -14.45 1.84 -28.41
CA ALA A 124 -13.89 1.09 -29.54
C ALA A 124 -13.03 -0.10 -29.10
N THR A 125 -12.68 -0.21 -27.82
CA THR A 125 -11.86 -1.31 -27.30
C THR A 125 -12.60 -2.63 -27.38
N ASP A 126 -11.97 -3.62 -28.02
CA ASP A 126 -12.44 -5.01 -28.01
C ASP A 126 -12.03 -5.67 -26.69
N TYR A 127 -12.96 -5.68 -25.74
CA TYR A 127 -12.73 -6.24 -24.40
C TYR A 127 -12.59 -7.77 -24.42
N ASP A 128 -13.23 -8.46 -25.36
CA ASP A 128 -13.09 -9.92 -25.49
C ASP A 128 -11.66 -10.27 -25.94
N LEU A 129 -11.14 -9.53 -26.92
CA LEU A 129 -9.75 -9.68 -27.36
C LEU A 129 -8.77 -9.30 -26.24
N LEU A 130 -9.04 -8.23 -25.50
CA LEU A 130 -8.20 -7.81 -24.37
C LEU A 130 -8.04 -8.93 -23.35
N TRP A 131 -9.13 -9.54 -22.89
CA TRP A 131 -9.07 -10.65 -21.93
C TRP A 131 -8.45 -11.92 -22.49
N ARG A 132 -8.59 -12.17 -23.80
CA ARG A 132 -7.99 -13.32 -24.50
C ARG A 132 -6.55 -13.09 -24.92
N SER A 133 -6.02 -11.87 -24.76
CA SER A 133 -4.65 -11.53 -25.18
C SER A 133 -3.57 -12.16 -24.29
N VAL A 134 -3.95 -12.64 -23.10
CA VAL A 134 -3.06 -13.31 -22.16
C VAL A 134 -3.17 -14.82 -22.35
N ASP A 135 -2.07 -15.44 -22.78
CA ASP A 135 -1.94 -16.90 -22.82
C ASP A 135 -1.63 -17.43 -21.43
N ALA A 136 -2.50 -18.30 -20.91
CA ALA A 136 -2.36 -18.90 -19.58
C ALA A 136 -1.17 -19.87 -19.44
N PHE A 137 -0.57 -20.29 -20.56
CA PHE A 137 0.58 -21.21 -20.57
C PHE A 137 1.89 -20.52 -20.97
N ALA A 138 1.85 -19.25 -21.35
CA ALA A 138 3.03 -18.44 -21.62
C ALA A 138 3.63 -17.87 -20.33
N PRO A 139 4.88 -17.37 -20.36
CA PRO A 139 5.44 -16.57 -19.27
C PRO A 139 4.52 -15.40 -18.91
N ASP A 140 4.51 -15.01 -17.63
CA ASP A 140 3.63 -13.94 -17.15
C ASP A 140 4.01 -12.61 -17.84
N PRO A 141 3.08 -11.97 -18.56
CA PRO A 141 3.38 -10.76 -19.32
C PRO A 141 3.87 -9.59 -18.48
N ILE A 142 3.72 -9.63 -17.15
CA ILE A 142 4.23 -8.57 -16.27
C ILE A 142 5.72 -8.68 -15.96
N GLU A 143 6.33 -9.87 -16.12
CA GLU A 143 7.74 -10.12 -15.75
C GLU A 143 8.71 -9.06 -16.29
N PRO A 144 8.64 -8.64 -17.58
CA PRO A 144 9.56 -7.65 -18.13
C PRO A 144 9.39 -6.24 -17.53
N PHE A 145 8.27 -5.98 -16.88
CA PHE A 145 7.88 -4.66 -16.38
C PHE A 145 7.95 -4.53 -14.85
N LEU A 146 8.36 -5.60 -14.14
CA LEU A 146 8.41 -5.60 -12.67
C LEU A 146 9.30 -4.47 -12.10
N GLU A 147 10.47 -4.23 -12.68
CA GLU A 147 11.35 -3.14 -12.22
C GLU A 147 10.70 -1.75 -12.39
N GLN A 148 10.01 -1.54 -13.50
CA GLN A 148 9.29 -0.28 -13.78
C GLN A 148 8.10 -0.12 -12.83
N LEU A 149 7.40 -1.22 -12.55
CA LEU A 149 6.31 -1.23 -11.59
C LEU A 149 6.81 -0.89 -10.18
N PHE A 150 7.92 -1.47 -9.73
CA PHE A 150 8.51 -1.16 -8.43
C PHE A 150 8.97 0.30 -8.35
N ALA A 151 9.59 0.83 -9.41
CA ALA A 151 9.97 2.23 -9.47
C ALA A 151 8.75 3.16 -9.39
N LEU A 152 7.65 2.83 -10.07
CA LEU A 152 6.40 3.58 -10.02
C LEU A 152 5.78 3.53 -8.61
N GLN A 153 5.67 2.34 -8.02
CA GLN A 153 5.14 2.15 -6.67
C GLN A 153 5.95 2.95 -5.64
N GLU A 154 7.28 2.90 -5.70
CA GLU A 154 8.17 3.67 -4.83
C GLU A 154 8.03 5.18 -5.05
N SER A 155 7.84 5.65 -6.30
CA SER A 155 7.65 7.08 -6.60
C SER A 155 6.35 7.65 -6.02
N THR A 156 5.35 6.80 -5.81
CA THR A 156 4.05 7.16 -5.22
C THR A 156 3.98 6.89 -3.72
N ARG A 157 5.06 6.38 -3.13
CA ARG A 157 5.15 6.10 -1.69
C ARG A 157 5.04 7.41 -0.92
N LYS A 158 4.09 7.45 0.00
CA LYS A 158 4.06 8.52 0.99
C LYS A 158 5.17 8.29 2.00
N LEU A 159 5.97 9.32 2.20
CA LEU A 159 6.94 9.35 3.29
C LEU A 159 6.18 9.34 4.62
N SER A 160 6.63 8.53 5.57
CA SER A 160 6.14 8.64 6.94
C SER A 160 6.54 10.00 7.53
N ASP A 161 5.82 10.48 8.54
CA ASP A 161 6.16 11.74 9.22
C ASP A 161 7.62 11.76 9.70
N LEU A 162 8.10 10.61 10.21
CA LEU A 162 9.49 10.45 10.64
C LEU A 162 10.45 10.51 9.44
N GLU A 163 10.13 9.86 8.33
CA GLU A 163 10.96 9.86 7.15
C GLU A 163 11.08 11.25 6.52
N ALA A 164 9.94 11.94 6.34
CA ALA A 164 9.90 13.30 5.85
C ALA A 164 10.71 14.23 6.77
N TRP A 165 10.51 14.11 8.09
CA TRP A 165 11.26 14.88 9.08
C TRP A 165 12.77 14.63 9.04
N LEU A 166 13.19 13.36 8.87
CA LEU A 166 14.61 13.00 8.79
C LEU A 166 15.30 13.57 7.54
N LEU A 167 14.58 13.62 6.41
CA LEU A 167 15.10 14.18 5.16
C LEU A 167 15.32 15.70 5.25
N GLU A 168 14.51 16.38 6.06
CA GLU A 168 14.60 17.83 6.29
C GLU A 168 15.42 18.18 7.54
N LEU A 169 15.93 17.18 8.27
CA LEU A 169 16.62 17.37 9.54
C LEU A 169 17.96 18.10 9.33
N ASP A 170 18.03 19.36 9.79
CA ASP A 170 19.28 20.10 9.86
C ASP A 170 20.14 19.61 11.04
N LEU A 171 21.14 18.79 10.71
CA LEU A 171 22.13 18.28 11.66
C LEU A 171 23.01 19.37 12.28
N THR A 172 23.05 20.57 11.69
CA THR A 172 23.82 21.71 12.20
C THR A 172 23.01 22.63 13.11
N SER A 173 21.71 22.36 13.26
CA SER A 173 20.84 23.13 14.13
C SER A 173 21.25 23.00 15.61
N GLU A 174 21.04 24.05 16.39
CA GLU A 174 21.37 24.05 17.83
C GLU A 174 20.61 22.97 18.60
N ALA A 175 19.38 22.66 18.18
CA ALA A 175 18.58 21.60 18.77
C ALA A 175 19.23 20.21 18.58
N VAL A 176 19.78 19.93 17.40
CA VAL A 176 20.48 18.65 17.13
C VAL A 176 21.85 18.64 17.79
N LYS A 177 22.61 19.74 17.75
CA LYS A 177 23.90 19.85 18.46
C LYS A 177 23.77 19.57 19.95
N ALA A 178 22.72 20.09 20.60
CA ALA A 178 22.47 19.88 22.03
C ALA A 178 22.27 18.40 22.42
N ILE A 179 21.91 17.55 21.46
CA ILE A 179 21.65 16.12 21.67
C ILE A 179 22.69 15.22 20.99
N THR A 180 23.70 15.83 20.36
CA THR A 180 24.79 15.15 19.66
C THR A 180 25.95 14.87 20.62
N THR A 181 26.56 13.71 20.47
CA THR A 181 27.79 13.29 21.15
C THR A 181 28.86 13.00 20.11
N PRO A 182 30.16 12.89 20.50
CA PRO A 182 31.22 12.54 19.55
C PRO A 182 30.98 11.23 18.78
N LYS A 183 30.19 10.31 19.33
CA LYS A 183 29.88 9.01 18.73
C LYS A 183 28.57 8.98 17.94
N GLY A 184 27.76 10.04 18.00
CA GLY A 184 26.45 10.11 17.34
C GLY A 184 25.38 10.84 18.17
N VAL A 185 24.15 10.83 17.67
CA VAL A 185 23.01 11.54 18.27
C VAL A 185 22.24 10.63 19.22
N LYS A 186 21.89 11.11 20.41
CA LYS A 186 21.14 10.33 21.40
C LYS A 186 19.75 9.97 20.90
N ALA A 187 19.44 8.67 20.85
CA ALA A 187 18.19 8.18 20.27
C ALA A 187 16.95 8.66 21.04
N ASP A 188 17.04 8.70 22.37
CA ASP A 188 15.93 9.13 23.22
C ASP A 188 15.57 10.60 23.01
N LYS A 189 16.61 11.44 22.88
CA LYS A 189 16.51 12.86 22.65
C LYS A 189 16.09 13.19 21.22
N LEU A 190 16.59 12.44 20.24
CA LEU A 190 16.19 12.61 18.84
C LEU A 190 14.69 12.33 18.66
N ARG A 191 14.17 11.26 19.27
CA ARG A 191 12.72 11.00 19.30
C ARG A 191 11.97 12.13 20.00
N GLY A 192 12.50 12.64 21.12
CA GLY A 192 11.93 13.78 21.83
C GLY A 192 11.81 15.02 20.94
N LEU A 193 12.86 15.30 20.16
CA LEU A 193 12.89 16.40 19.18
C LEU A 193 11.86 16.18 18.07
N PHE A 194 11.80 14.98 17.50
CA PHE A 194 10.79 14.61 16.50
C PHE A 194 9.37 14.86 17.03
N ASN A 195 9.03 14.30 18.18
CA ASN A 195 7.71 14.47 18.78
C ASN A 195 7.37 15.94 19.06
N ALA A 196 8.35 16.74 19.50
CA ALA A 196 8.16 18.16 19.77
C ALA A 196 7.92 18.98 18.50
N GLN A 197 8.60 18.64 17.40
CA GLN A 197 8.51 19.38 16.14
C GLN A 197 7.31 18.98 15.28
N THR A 198 6.90 17.71 15.32
CA THR A 198 5.78 17.19 14.51
C THR A 198 4.47 17.06 15.28
N GLY A 199 4.49 17.21 16.60
CA GLY A 199 3.35 16.91 17.46
C GLY A 199 3.06 15.41 17.60
N SER A 200 3.94 14.54 17.10
CA SER A 200 3.77 13.08 17.17
C SER A 200 3.86 12.56 18.61
N SER A 201 3.13 11.48 18.89
CA SER A 201 3.20 10.73 20.15
C SER A 201 3.98 9.42 20.00
N MET A 202 4.85 9.32 18.99
CA MET A 202 5.59 8.09 18.67
C MET A 202 6.39 7.54 19.86
N THR A 203 6.27 6.24 20.11
CA THR A 203 6.96 5.54 21.20
C THR A 203 8.42 5.23 20.84
N MET A 204 9.27 4.97 21.85
CA MET A 204 10.67 4.63 21.62
C MET A 204 10.86 3.35 20.80
N SER A 205 10.01 2.34 21.05
CA SER A 205 10.08 1.06 20.36
C SER A 205 9.77 1.22 18.86
N ARG A 206 8.69 1.95 18.53
CA ARG A 206 8.34 2.26 17.15
C ARG A 206 9.42 3.09 16.47
N PHE A 207 9.84 4.19 17.08
CA PHE A 207 10.89 5.05 16.53
C PHE A 207 12.19 4.27 16.24
N GLY A 208 12.61 3.41 17.16
CA GLY A 208 13.81 2.58 16.98
C GLY A 208 13.66 1.55 15.86
N THR A 209 12.46 1.01 15.66
CA THR A 209 12.16 0.06 14.57
C THR A 209 12.21 0.77 13.22
N ASP A 210 11.55 1.93 13.11
CA ASP A 210 11.48 2.72 11.88
C ASP A 210 12.89 3.21 11.48
N MET A 211 13.68 3.70 12.44
CA MET A 211 15.07 4.13 12.22
C MET A 211 15.96 3.02 11.63
N LEU A 212 15.80 1.77 12.08
CA LEU A 212 16.58 0.65 11.54
C LEU A 212 16.33 0.44 10.04
N SER A 213 15.09 0.65 9.59
CA SER A 213 14.73 0.53 8.17
C SER A 213 15.37 1.62 7.30
N TYR A 214 15.74 2.76 7.90
CA TYR A 214 16.32 3.91 7.19
C TYR A 214 17.84 3.88 7.10
N PHE A 215 18.54 3.04 7.87
CA PHE A 215 20.00 2.96 7.83
C PHE A 215 20.57 2.47 6.50
N THR A 216 19.81 1.71 5.73
CA THR A 216 20.22 1.24 4.40
C THR A 216 20.07 2.32 3.32
N LYS A 217 19.28 3.37 3.58
CA LYS A 217 19.03 4.45 2.62
C LYS A 217 20.19 5.45 2.63
N SER A 218 20.72 5.76 1.45
CA SER A 218 21.90 6.64 1.28
C SER A 218 21.59 8.12 1.51
N ASN A 219 20.34 8.53 1.30
CA ASN A 219 19.84 9.89 1.51
C ASN A 219 19.44 10.19 2.96
N MET A 220 19.58 9.23 3.87
CA MET A 220 19.20 9.42 5.29
C MET A 220 20.40 9.86 6.13
N PRO A 221 20.20 10.74 7.13
CA PRO A 221 21.30 11.33 7.90
C PRO A 221 22.07 10.33 8.79
N PHE A 222 21.49 9.16 9.08
CA PHE A 222 22.06 8.17 9.99
C PHE A 222 22.36 6.85 9.27
N LYS A 223 23.49 6.21 9.61
CA LYS A 223 23.94 4.94 8.99
C LYS A 223 23.85 3.72 9.88
N SER A 224 23.81 3.89 11.20
CA SER A 224 23.78 2.78 12.13
C SER A 224 23.36 3.21 13.53
N ARG A 225 23.14 2.22 14.39
CA ARG A 225 22.85 2.37 15.81
C ARG A 225 23.95 1.70 16.63
N ILE A 226 24.42 2.39 17.65
CA ILE A 226 25.35 1.84 18.64
C ILE A 226 24.75 1.95 20.04
N THR A 227 25.13 1.03 20.92
CA THR A 227 24.76 1.07 22.34
C THR A 227 25.99 1.47 23.14
N ASP A 228 25.88 2.55 23.92
CA ASP A 228 26.92 3.06 24.81
C ASP A 228 26.38 3.03 26.27
N PRO A 229 27.21 3.15 27.32
CA PRO A 229 26.74 3.19 28.71
C PRO A 229 25.75 4.34 29.00
N VAL A 230 25.78 5.39 28.18
CA VAL A 230 24.91 6.58 28.29
C VAL A 230 23.58 6.37 27.54
N GLY A 231 23.43 5.26 26.80
CA GLY A 231 22.23 4.88 26.06
C GLY A 231 22.50 4.58 24.59
N THR A 232 21.42 4.51 23.82
CA THR A 232 21.45 4.24 22.38
C THR A 232 21.79 5.50 21.59
N LEU A 233 22.72 5.40 20.64
CA LEU A 233 23.12 6.50 19.77
C LEU A 233 22.90 6.13 18.29
N TYR A 234 22.54 7.11 17.47
CA TYR A 234 22.49 7.01 16.02
C TYR A 234 23.71 7.68 15.41
N VAL A 235 24.46 6.92 14.61
CA VAL A 235 25.70 7.40 14.01
C VAL A 235 25.36 8.20 12.77
N VAL A 236 25.76 9.47 12.76
CA VAL A 236 25.63 10.37 11.62
C VAL A 236 26.49 9.84 10.46
N ARG A 237 26.00 10.00 9.23
CA ARG A 237 26.76 9.60 8.04
C ARG A 237 28.05 10.38 7.91
#